data_AF-A0A963QMC9-F1
#
_entry.id   AF-A0A963QMC9-F1
#
_cell.length_a   1.000
_cell.length_b   1.000
_cell.length_c   1.000
_cell.angle_alpha   90.00
_cell.angle_beta   90.00
_cell.angle_gamma   90.00
#
_symmetry.space_group_name_H-M   'P 1'
#
loop_
_entity.id
_entity.type
_entity.pdbx_description
1 polymer ?
#
loop_
_entity_poly.entity_id
_entity_poly.type
_entity_poly.pdbx_seq_one_letter_code
_entity_poly.pdbx_strand_id
1 'polypeptide(L)'
;MALTVLASVILAQAPIVAASHQPAEKAEVDVAYTTLAAGMADEAEAKIEANDSLDSQDPARLINLGTAYAAQGRMDEAAAMFKAAILSDKRYDLELADGSWVDSRVAARMALAGLNSDRAFAKR
;
A
#
# COMPACT_ATOMS: atom_id res chain seq x y z
N MET A 1 -45.77 -42.06 -9.90
CA MET A 1 -45.60 -40.86 -9.06
C MET A 1 -45.87 -41.26 -7.62
N ALA A 2 -44.83 -41.37 -6.80
CA ALA A 2 -44.94 -41.68 -5.38
C ALA A 2 -44.04 -40.69 -4.63
N LEU A 3 -44.70 -39.86 -3.83
CA LEU A 3 -44.13 -38.81 -2.99
C LEU A 3 -43.90 -39.44 -1.61
N THR A 4 -42.65 -39.50 -1.13
CA THR A 4 -42.34 -39.89 0.24
C THR A 4 -41.47 -38.83 0.92
N VAL A 5 -42.17 -38.04 1.74
CA VAL A 5 -41.85 -37.55 3.09
C VAL A 5 -40.41 -37.12 3.40
N LEU A 6 -40.31 -35.83 3.73
CA LEU A 6 -39.21 -35.17 4.42
C LEU A 6 -38.84 -35.88 5.74
N ALA A 7 -37.54 -36.15 5.92
CA ALA A 7 -36.94 -36.35 7.23
C ALA A 7 -35.89 -35.25 7.45
N SER A 8 -36.21 -34.36 8.38
CA SER A 8 -35.37 -33.29 8.88
C SER A 8 -34.21 -33.86 9.68
N VAL A 9 -32.98 -33.49 9.33
CA VAL A 9 -31.87 -33.43 10.29
C VAL A 9 -31.27 -32.04 10.20
N ILE A 10 -31.60 -31.23 11.19
CA ILE A 10 -30.90 -29.99 11.51
C ILE A 10 -29.64 -30.44 12.27
N LEU A 11 -28.49 -30.46 11.61
CA LEU A 11 -27.22 -30.34 12.32
C LEU A 11 -26.82 -28.86 12.26
N ALA A 12 -27.04 -28.17 13.39
CA ALA A 12 -26.52 -26.85 13.63
C ALA A 12 -24.99 -26.91 13.57
N GLN A 13 -24.41 -26.56 12.42
CA GLN A 13 -23.00 -26.26 12.35
C GLN A 13 -22.84 -24.83 12.86
N ALA A 14 -22.19 -24.71 14.02
CA ALA A 14 -21.82 -23.42 14.60
C ALA A 14 -21.12 -22.56 13.53
N PRO A 15 -21.35 -21.23 13.50
CA PRO A 15 -20.56 -20.38 12.64
C PRO A 15 -19.12 -20.49 13.16
N ILE A 16 -18.26 -21.15 12.37
CA ILE A 16 -16.84 -20.87 12.43
C ILE A 16 -16.79 -19.38 12.11
N VAL A 17 -16.51 -18.56 13.12
CA VAL A 17 -16.12 -17.17 12.91
C VAL A 17 -14.76 -17.27 12.23
N ALA A 18 -14.77 -17.54 10.94
CA ALA A 18 -13.70 -17.14 10.05
C ALA A 18 -13.59 -15.66 10.30
N ALA A 19 -12.50 -15.25 10.96
CA ALA A 19 -12.11 -13.87 11.07
C ALA A 19 -12.27 -13.29 9.68
N SER A 20 -13.31 -12.50 9.50
CA SER A 20 -13.61 -11.81 8.26
C SER A 20 -12.45 -10.83 8.16
N HIS A 21 -11.40 -11.25 7.45
CA HIS A 21 -10.57 -10.30 6.75
C HIS A 21 -11.55 -9.63 5.80
N GLN A 22 -12.14 -8.53 6.28
CA GLN A 22 -12.76 -7.56 5.40
C GLN A 22 -11.76 -7.40 4.25
N PRO A 23 -12.15 -7.61 2.98
CA PRO A 23 -11.23 -7.38 1.89
C PRO A 23 -10.85 -5.91 2.01
N ALA A 24 -9.64 -5.66 2.52
CA ALA A 24 -9.03 -4.36 2.51
C ALA A 24 -9.16 -3.90 1.06
N GLU A 25 -9.78 -2.74 0.88
CA GLU A 25 -9.99 -2.09 -0.39
C GLU A 25 -8.75 -2.31 -1.27
N LYS A 26 -8.92 -3.06 -2.36
CA LYS A 26 -7.84 -3.43 -3.29
C LYS A 26 -7.33 -2.16 -3.95
N ALA A 27 -6.47 -1.43 -3.26
CA ALA A 27 -5.57 -0.50 -3.90
C ALA A 27 -4.46 -1.36 -4.52
N GLU A 28 -4.56 -1.63 -5.81
CA GLU A 28 -3.45 -2.13 -6.64
C GLU A 28 -2.40 -1.01 -6.68
N VAL A 29 -1.69 -0.84 -5.57
CA VAL A 29 -0.57 0.10 -5.48
C VAL A 29 0.62 -0.68 -5.97
N ASP A 30 0.95 -0.49 -7.25
CA ASP A 30 2.18 -0.96 -7.85
C ASP A 30 3.35 -0.24 -7.16
N VAL A 31 3.81 -0.80 -6.03
CA VAL A 31 4.99 -0.31 -5.30
C VAL A 31 6.26 -0.90 -5.94
N ALA A 32 6.41 -0.67 -7.23
CA ALA A 32 7.70 -0.80 -7.86
C ALA A 32 8.53 0.45 -7.51
N TYR A 33 9.75 0.23 -7.01
CA TYR A 33 10.80 1.25 -6.85
C TYR A 33 11.28 1.69 -8.23
N THR A 34 10.38 2.17 -9.07
CA THR A 34 10.71 2.71 -10.38
C THR A 34 10.98 4.19 -10.18
N THR A 35 12.24 4.59 -10.37
CA THR A 35 12.60 6.00 -10.51
C THR A 35 11.78 6.60 -11.64
N LEU A 36 10.77 7.40 -11.31
CA LEU A 36 10.08 8.21 -12.29
C LEU A 36 11.09 9.20 -12.88
N ALA A 37 11.06 9.43 -14.19
CA ALA A 37 11.79 10.57 -14.74
C ALA A 37 11.27 11.86 -14.08
N ALA A 38 12.10 12.88 -13.85
CA ALA A 38 11.70 14.09 -13.12
C ALA A 38 10.35 14.68 -13.61
N GLY A 39 10.16 14.79 -14.94
CA GLY A 39 8.90 15.28 -15.50
C GLY A 39 7.69 14.37 -15.25
N MET A 40 7.89 13.05 -15.09
CA MET A 40 6.83 12.11 -14.70
C MET A 40 6.57 12.16 -13.19
N ALA A 41 7.59 12.45 -12.39
CA ALA A 41 7.48 12.59 -10.95
C ALA A 41 6.70 13.86 -10.57
N ASP A 42 6.91 14.97 -11.27
CA ASP A 42 6.15 16.21 -11.08
C ASP A 42 4.67 16.00 -11.42
N GLU A 43 4.38 15.31 -12.53
CA GLU A 43 3.01 14.97 -12.92
C GLU A 43 2.35 14.02 -11.89
N ALA A 44 3.10 13.05 -11.38
CA ALA A 44 2.62 12.13 -10.35
C ALA A 44 2.28 12.88 -9.05
N GLU A 45 3.17 13.76 -8.56
CA GLU A 45 2.91 14.61 -7.40
C GLU A 45 1.62 15.41 -7.59
N ALA A 46 1.49 16.14 -8.70
CA ALA A 46 0.31 16.96 -8.96
C ALA A 46 -0.99 16.14 -8.98
N LYS A 47 -0.97 14.94 -9.58
CA LYS A 47 -2.13 14.03 -9.60
C LYS A 47 -2.48 13.51 -8.20
N ILE A 48 -1.48 13.18 -7.39
CA ILE A 48 -1.69 12.67 -6.02
C ILE A 48 -2.22 13.80 -5.11
N GLU A 49 -1.72 15.03 -5.28
CA GLU A 49 -2.15 16.18 -4.50
C GLU A 49 -3.55 16.67 -4.86
N ALA A 50 -3.92 16.62 -6.14
CA ALA A 50 -5.26 16.99 -6.60
C ALA A 50 -6.35 15.95 -6.26
N ASN A 51 -5.98 14.78 -5.74
CA ASN A 51 -6.94 13.74 -5.38
C ASN A 51 -7.48 13.92 -3.96
N ASP A 52 -8.50 14.77 -3.83
CA ASP A 52 -9.19 15.06 -2.57
C ASP A 52 -9.92 13.83 -1.96
N SER A 53 -10.09 12.75 -2.72
CA SER A 53 -10.70 11.52 -2.21
C SER A 53 -9.74 10.67 -1.38
N LEU A 54 -8.43 10.88 -1.51
CA LEU A 54 -7.42 10.22 -0.69
C LEU A 54 -7.21 11.00 0.59
N ASP A 55 -7.35 10.31 1.73
CA ASP A 55 -6.99 10.86 3.02
C ASP A 55 -5.50 11.31 3.01
N SER A 56 -5.24 12.52 3.51
CA SER A 56 -3.88 13.06 3.63
C SER A 56 -2.92 12.15 4.41
N GLN A 57 -3.43 11.34 5.33
CA GLN A 57 -2.69 10.38 6.16
C GLN A 57 -2.80 8.93 5.65
N ASP A 58 -3.36 8.75 4.46
CA ASP A 58 -3.42 7.46 3.80
C ASP A 58 -2.00 6.93 3.52
N PRO A 59 -1.65 5.71 3.98
CA PRO A 59 -0.30 5.20 3.82
C PRO A 59 0.08 4.95 2.37
N ALA A 60 -0.86 4.61 1.47
CA ALA A 60 -0.56 4.45 0.05
C ALA A 60 -0.28 5.82 -0.60
N ARG A 61 -1.08 6.84 -0.28
CA ARG A 61 -0.83 8.23 -0.72
C ARG A 61 0.56 8.71 -0.29
N LEU A 62 0.91 8.49 0.97
CA LEU A 62 2.20 8.90 1.54
C LEU A 62 3.37 8.15 0.90
N ILE A 63 3.24 6.85 0.64
CA ILE A 63 4.27 6.09 -0.09
C ILE A 63 4.47 6.65 -1.50
N ASN A 64 3.39 6.94 -2.22
CA ASN A 64 3.45 7.45 -3.58
C ASN A 64 4.09 8.86 -3.65
N LEU A 65 3.72 9.76 -2.73
CA LEU A 65 4.40 11.08 -2.61
C LEU A 65 5.87 10.93 -2.27
N GLY A 66 6.22 10.00 -1.36
CA GLY A 66 7.61 9.73 -1.03
C GLY A 66 8.42 9.29 -2.25
N THR A 67 7.87 8.42 -3.09
CA THR A 67 8.48 7.96 -4.34
C THR A 67 8.63 9.10 -5.35
N ALA A 68 7.61 9.95 -5.52
CA ALA A 68 7.68 11.12 -6.40
C ALA A 68 8.77 12.10 -5.95
N TYR A 69 8.83 12.43 -4.66
CA TYR A 69 9.87 13.30 -4.10
C TYR A 69 11.27 12.70 -4.26
N ALA A 70 11.43 11.40 -4.06
CA ALA A 70 12.72 10.73 -4.29
C ALA A 70 13.17 10.88 -5.76
N ALA A 71 12.25 10.66 -6.70
CA ALA A 71 12.51 10.81 -8.13
C ALA A 71 12.88 12.25 -8.55
N GLN A 72 12.37 13.26 -7.84
CA GLN A 72 12.70 14.67 -8.03
C GLN A 72 14.02 15.10 -7.34
N GLY A 73 14.68 14.22 -6.59
CA GLY A 73 15.86 14.58 -5.79
C GLY A 73 15.54 15.19 -4.42
N ARG A 74 14.26 15.31 -4.05
CA ARG A 74 13.75 15.87 -2.78
C ARG A 74 13.83 14.84 -1.65
N MET A 75 15.05 14.41 -1.34
CA MET A 75 15.33 13.28 -0.44
C MET A 75 14.76 13.46 0.97
N ASP A 76 14.81 14.65 1.55
CA ASP A 76 14.35 14.88 2.93
C ASP A 76 12.81 14.84 3.02
N GLU A 77 12.11 15.33 1.99
CA GLU A 77 10.65 15.26 1.89
C GLU A 77 10.18 13.83 1.64
N ALA A 78 10.88 13.09 0.77
CA ALA A 78 10.64 11.66 0.57
C ALA A 78 10.71 10.87 1.89
N ALA A 79 11.78 11.12 2.67
CA ALA A 79 11.96 10.47 3.97
C ALA A 79 10.84 10.82 4.96
N ALA A 80 10.33 12.06 4.93
CA ALA A 80 9.23 12.48 5.79
C ALA A 80 7.93 11.71 5.45
N MET A 81 7.63 11.57 4.16
CA MET A 81 6.43 10.84 3.70
C MET A 81 6.49 9.36 4.07
N PHE A 82 7.63 8.69 3.84
CA PHE A 82 7.79 7.29 4.23
C PHE A 82 7.68 7.09 5.76
N LYS A 83 8.23 8.01 6.56
CA LYS A 83 8.07 7.96 8.02
C LYS A 83 6.62 8.14 8.46
N ALA A 84 5.87 9.03 7.82
CA ALA A 84 4.45 9.20 8.09
C ALA A 84 3.66 7.92 7.73
N ALA A 85 3.93 7.31 6.58
CA ALA A 85 3.31 6.04 6.19
C ALA A 85 3.61 4.92 7.20
N ILE A 86 4.83 4.88 7.75
CA ILE A 86 5.21 3.90 8.76
C ILE A 86 4.35 4.04 10.04
N LEU A 87 4.03 5.28 10.41
CA LEU A 87 3.26 5.61 11.61
C LEU A 87 1.75 5.52 11.41
N SER A 88 1.27 5.25 10.19
CA SER A 88 -0.16 5.13 9.93
C SER A 88 -0.78 3.96 10.70
N ASP A 89 -1.99 4.19 11.22
CA ASP A 89 -2.84 3.16 11.83
C ASP A 89 -3.49 2.26 10.77
N LYS A 90 -3.69 2.79 9.56
CA LYS A 90 -4.18 2.03 8.40
C LYS A 90 -3.06 1.14 7.85
N ARG A 91 -3.43 -0.04 7.37
CA ARG A 91 -2.51 -0.96 6.68
C ARG A 91 -3.18 -1.48 5.43
N TYR A 92 -2.44 -1.48 4.33
CA TYR A 92 -2.83 -2.11 3.07
C TYR A 92 -1.88 -3.24 2.76
N ASP A 93 -2.40 -4.30 2.15
CA ASP A 93 -1.57 -5.29 1.49
C ASP A 93 -1.21 -4.73 0.12
N LEU A 94 0.10 -4.58 -0.13
CA LEU A 94 0.65 -4.02 -1.35
C LEU A 94 1.46 -5.11 -2.08
N GLU A 95 1.31 -5.17 -3.39
CA GLU A 95 2.12 -6.05 -4.24
C GLU A 95 3.42 -5.35 -4.61
N LEU A 96 4.55 -5.98 -4.28
CA LEU A 96 5.87 -5.56 -4.71
C LEU A 96 6.12 -5.95 -6.17
N ALA A 97 7.14 -5.33 -6.78
CA ALA A 97 7.54 -5.62 -8.17
C ALA A 97 7.92 -7.09 -8.45
N ASP A 98 8.26 -7.87 -7.42
CA ASP A 98 8.56 -9.30 -7.54
C ASP A 98 7.31 -10.20 -7.40
N GLY A 99 6.13 -9.59 -7.28
CA GLY A 99 4.83 -10.26 -7.09
C GLY A 99 4.57 -10.70 -5.65
N SER A 100 5.48 -10.42 -4.71
CA SER A 100 5.25 -10.69 -3.29
C SER A 100 4.36 -9.61 -2.67
N TRP A 101 3.57 -10.00 -1.67
CA TRP A 101 2.68 -9.07 -0.96
C TRP A 101 3.27 -8.71 0.40
N VAL A 102 3.27 -7.42 0.72
CA VAL A 102 3.71 -6.89 2.02
C VAL A 102 2.73 -5.84 2.53
N ASP A 103 2.69 -5.62 3.84
CA ASP A 103 1.92 -4.51 4.37
C ASP A 103 2.57 -3.15 4.02
N SER A 104 1.74 -2.10 3.94
CA SER A 104 2.17 -0.74 3.58
C SER A 104 3.28 -0.19 4.47
N ARG A 105 3.33 -0.58 5.75
CA ARG A 105 4.39 -0.16 6.68
C ARG A 105 5.72 -0.85 6.36
N VAL A 106 5.68 -2.11 5.95
CA VAL A 106 6.87 -2.83 5.45
C VAL A 106 7.37 -2.17 4.17
N ALA A 107 6.49 -1.92 3.20
CA ALA A 107 6.85 -1.22 1.96
C ALA A 107 7.51 0.15 2.23
N ALA A 108 6.93 0.96 3.13
CA ALA A 108 7.48 2.26 3.50
C ALA A 108 8.87 2.17 4.16
N ARG A 109 9.13 1.14 4.99
CA ARG A 109 10.47 0.92 5.55
C ARG A 109 11.49 0.54 4.49
N MET A 110 11.10 -0.30 3.54
CA MET A 110 11.96 -0.70 2.42
C MET A 110 12.31 0.52 1.57
N ALA A 111 11.32 1.37 1.25
CA ALA A 111 11.54 2.61 0.51
C ALA A 111 12.47 3.58 1.25
N LEU A 112 12.29 3.77 2.56
CA LEU A 112 13.18 4.59 3.38
C LEU A 112 14.61 4.04 3.44
N ALA A 113 14.78 2.71 3.49
CA ALA A 113 16.09 2.07 3.48
C ALA A 113 16.81 2.25 2.13
N GLY A 114 16.07 2.12 1.02
CA GLY A 114 16.57 2.40 -0.34
C GLY A 114 17.05 3.85 -0.47
N LEU A 115 16.20 4.80 -0.07
CA LEU A 115 16.50 6.24 -0.09
C LEU A 115 17.79 6.60 0.66
N ASN A 116 17.98 6.03 1.85
CA ASN A 116 19.19 6.26 2.65
C ASN A 116 20.44 5.68 1.99
N SER A 117 20.30 4.55 1.30
CA SER A 117 21.39 3.92 0.55
C SER A 117 21.81 4.80 -0.63
N ASP A 118 20.85 5.28 -1.41
CA ASP A 118 21.10 6.16 -2.57
C ASP A 118 21.78 7.47 -2.13
N ARG A 119 21.32 8.07 -1.03
CA ARG A 119 21.96 9.26 -0.44
C ARG A 119 23.39 8.99 0.01
N ALA A 120 23.69 7.77 0.51
CA ALA A 120 25.05 7.40 0.90
C ALA A 120 25.96 7.21 -0.31
N PHE A 121 25.45 6.67 -1.42
CA PHE A 121 26.21 6.53 -2.67
C PHE A 121 26.49 7.88 -3.32
N ALA A 122 25.53 8.80 -3.35
CA ALA A 122 25.70 10.13 -3.96
C ALA A 122 26.72 11.04 -3.24
N LYS A 123 27.11 10.71 -2.01
CA LYS A 123 28.07 11.47 -1.20
C LYS A 123 29.53 10.99 -1.32
N ARG A 124 29.78 9.91 -2.05
CA ARG A 124 31.12 9.33 -2.26
C ARG A 124 31.75 9.87 -3.53
#